data_AF-A0A8U0R829-F1
#
_entry.id   AF-A0A8U0R829-F1
#
_cell.length_a   1.000
_cell.length_b   1.000
_cell.length_c   1.000
_cell.angle_alpha   90.00
_cell.angle_beta   90.00
_cell.angle_gamma   90.00
#
_symmetry.space_group_name_H-M   'P 1'
#
loop_
_entity.id
_entity.type
_entity.pdbx_description
1 polymer ?
#
loop_
_entity_poly.entity_id
_entity_poly.type
_entity_poly.pdbx_seq_one_letter_code
_entity_poly.pdbx_strand_id
1 'polypeptide(L)'
;MGDNGLDLGQPVFVGHFQFLVMPFLFSDPKSDGSYRFMAPWIGYGLLLLNGKTWFQHWRMLTPAFHYDILKPYVGLMADSVQVMLSTWHSEWGYCECLCLGTRSIQLCLGTLFWTDRVIKLRKARLQEEGNLEKVGSKRHLDFLDILLFAQVEKETSFSNKDLRAEVDTFMFEGHDTTASGISWILYALATHTEHQQKCQEEIQSLLGDGASITW
;
A
#
# COMPACT_ATOMS: atom_id res chain seq x y z
N MET A 1 -40.38 27.03 1.03
CA MET A 1 -40.68 25.58 1.16
C MET A 1 -40.05 24.90 -0.02
N GLY A 2 -38.82 24.43 0.14
CA GLY A 2 -38.08 23.68 -0.87
C GLY A 2 -37.57 22.41 -0.19
N ASP A 3 -37.87 21.27 -0.81
CA ASP A 3 -37.74 19.92 -0.29
C ASP A 3 -36.42 19.63 0.44
N ASN A 4 -36.55 19.24 1.72
CA ASN A 4 -35.55 18.46 2.43
C ASN A 4 -35.74 16.97 2.04
N GLY A 5 -35.43 16.65 0.79
CA GLY A 5 -35.38 15.26 0.33
C GLY A 5 -34.31 14.51 1.12
N LEU A 6 -34.73 13.75 2.12
CA LEU A 6 -33.92 12.75 2.79
C LEU A 6 -33.44 11.77 1.71
N ASP A 7 -32.13 11.76 1.47
CA ASP A 7 -31.43 10.76 0.66
C ASP A 7 -31.71 9.38 1.27
N LEU A 8 -32.72 8.70 0.75
CA LEU A 8 -33.06 7.33 1.12
C LEU A 8 -31.89 6.46 0.64
N GLY A 9 -31.02 6.11 1.59
CA GLY A 9 -29.78 5.40 1.36
C GLY A 9 -29.91 4.27 0.34
N GLN A 10 -28.97 4.22 -0.59
CA GLN A 10 -28.97 3.24 -1.67
C GLN A 10 -29.00 1.80 -1.11
N PRO A 11 -29.79 0.89 -1.70
CA PRO A 11 -29.84 -0.50 -1.24
C PRO A 11 -28.47 -1.17 -1.40
N VAL A 12 -27.91 -1.66 -0.30
CA VAL A 12 -26.65 -2.42 -0.27
C VAL A 12 -26.97 -3.91 -0.47
N PHE A 13 -26.53 -4.48 -1.59
CA PHE A 13 -26.66 -5.91 -1.85
C PHE A 13 -25.40 -6.65 -1.35
N VAL A 14 -25.58 -7.60 -0.43
CA VAL A 14 -24.49 -8.46 0.07
C VAL A 14 -24.44 -9.74 -0.76
N GLY A 15 -23.52 -9.82 -1.72
CA GLY A 15 -23.28 -11.00 -2.53
C GLY A 15 -22.20 -11.90 -1.93
N HIS A 16 -22.52 -13.16 -1.63
CA HIS A 16 -21.56 -14.16 -1.14
C HIS A 16 -21.11 -15.17 -2.23
N PHE A 17 -21.77 -15.17 -3.39
CA PHE A 17 -21.50 -16.14 -4.47
C PHE A 17 -20.63 -15.53 -5.58
N GLN A 18 -19.51 -16.17 -5.89
CA GLN A 18 -18.49 -15.75 -6.86
C GLN A 18 -19.09 -15.22 -8.19
N PHE A 19 -20.08 -15.93 -8.76
CA PHE A 19 -20.71 -15.57 -10.03
C PHE A 19 -21.56 -14.30 -9.98
N LEU A 20 -22.15 -14.00 -8.82
CA LEU A 20 -22.90 -12.78 -8.61
C LEU A 20 -22.00 -11.59 -8.29
N VAL A 21 -20.79 -11.82 -7.76
CA VAL A 21 -19.86 -10.76 -7.32
C VAL A 21 -18.99 -10.25 -8.48
N MET A 22 -18.65 -11.10 -9.45
CA MET A 22 -17.78 -10.75 -10.57
C MET A 22 -18.23 -9.52 -11.38
N PRO A 23 -19.51 -9.38 -11.77
CA PRO A 23 -19.97 -8.16 -12.46
C PRO A 23 -19.83 -6.89 -11.61
N PHE A 24 -19.92 -6.99 -10.28
CA PHE A 24 -19.81 -5.86 -9.36
C PHE A 24 -18.36 -5.48 -9.04
N LEU A 25 -17.44 -6.44 -9.01
CA LEU A 25 -16.00 -6.18 -8.78
C LEU A 25 -15.37 -5.30 -9.86
N PHE A 26 -15.91 -5.34 -11.08
CA PHE A 26 -15.47 -4.50 -12.20
C PHE A 26 -16.48 -3.39 -12.54
N SER A 27 -17.50 -3.19 -11.70
CA SER A 27 -18.48 -2.12 -11.94
C SER A 27 -17.86 -0.77 -11.58
N ASP A 28 -17.68 0.06 -12.61
CA ASP A 28 -17.54 1.51 -12.45
C ASP A 28 -18.94 2.15 -12.52
N PRO A 29 -19.28 3.09 -11.61
CA PRO A 29 -18.46 3.66 -10.55
C PRO A 29 -18.47 2.84 -9.24
N LYS A 30 -17.43 3.00 -8.42
CA LYS A 30 -17.37 2.47 -7.05
C LYS A 30 -18.53 3.05 -6.23
N SER A 31 -19.12 2.26 -5.33
CA SER A 31 -20.31 2.64 -4.56
C SER A 31 -20.05 3.87 -3.67
N ASP A 32 -20.78 4.96 -3.86
CA ASP A 32 -20.49 6.24 -3.19
C ASP A 32 -20.54 6.18 -1.64
N GLY A 33 -21.45 5.37 -1.08
CA GLY A 33 -21.76 5.36 0.36
C GLY A 33 -20.67 4.87 1.32
N SER A 34 -19.97 3.77 0.99
CA SER A 34 -18.94 3.17 1.84
C SER A 34 -17.59 3.90 1.75
N TYR A 35 -17.29 4.41 0.56
CA TYR A 35 -16.04 5.08 0.22
C TYR A 35 -15.99 6.53 0.72
N ARG A 36 -17.14 7.17 0.94
CA ARG A 36 -17.26 8.52 1.52
C ARG A 36 -16.67 8.65 2.93
N PHE A 37 -16.63 7.57 3.70
CA PHE A 37 -16.05 7.58 5.05
C PHE A 37 -14.51 7.66 5.03
N MET A 38 -13.86 7.17 3.97
CA MET A 38 -12.40 7.21 3.83
C MET A 38 -11.89 8.52 3.25
N ALA A 39 -12.73 9.24 2.48
CA ALA A 39 -12.35 10.47 1.79
C ALA A 39 -11.72 11.58 2.68
N PRO A 40 -12.15 11.81 3.95
CA PRO A 40 -11.49 12.79 4.82
C PRO A 40 -10.07 12.43 5.22
N TRP A 41 -9.70 11.15 5.16
CA TRP A 41 -8.44 10.63 5.67
C TRP A 41 -7.41 10.39 4.55
N ILE A 42 -7.81 9.80 3.42
CA ILE A 42 -6.93 9.51 2.29
C ILE A 42 -7.11 10.43 1.07
N GLY A 43 -8.14 11.30 1.08
CA GLY A 43 -8.47 12.16 -0.07
C GLY A 43 -8.97 11.39 -1.30
N TYR A 44 -9.13 12.07 -2.44
CA TYR A 44 -9.57 11.43 -3.70
C TYR A 44 -8.38 10.87 -4.50
N GLY A 45 -7.73 9.84 -3.97
CA GLY A 45 -6.69 9.07 -4.68
C GLY A 45 -7.27 7.90 -5.49
N LEU A 46 -6.40 7.02 -6.01
CA LEU A 46 -6.77 5.92 -6.92
C LEU A 46 -7.92 5.04 -6.40
N LEU A 47 -8.02 4.83 -5.09
CA LEU A 47 -9.08 4.04 -4.46
C LEU A 47 -10.46 4.67 -4.63
N LEU A 48 -10.54 6.00 -4.60
CA LEU A 48 -11.78 6.77 -4.57
C LEU A 48 -12.13 7.41 -5.92
N LEU A 49 -11.16 7.53 -6.82
CA LEU A 49 -11.38 8.02 -8.17
C LEU A 49 -12.21 7.05 -9.01
N ASN A 50 -12.98 7.61 -9.95
CA ASN A 50 -13.82 6.89 -10.90
C ASN A 50 -13.61 7.41 -12.33
N GLY A 51 -13.97 6.59 -13.32
CA GLY A 51 -14.06 7.00 -14.74
C GLY A 51 -12.72 7.41 -15.36
N LYS A 52 -12.74 8.49 -16.16
CA LYS A 52 -11.57 8.92 -16.95
C LYS A 52 -10.39 9.36 -16.07
N THR A 53 -10.64 10.03 -14.95
CA THR A 53 -9.58 10.50 -14.02
C THR A 53 -8.89 9.32 -13.35
N TRP A 54 -9.67 8.33 -12.89
CA TRP A 54 -9.13 7.08 -12.36
C TRP A 54 -8.21 6.39 -13.38
N PHE A 55 -8.67 6.24 -14.62
CA PHE A 55 -7.86 5.59 -15.66
C PHE A 55 -6.56 6.36 -15.95
N GLN A 56 -6.59 7.69 -15.92
CA GLN A 56 -5.39 8.52 -16.09
C GLN A 56 -4.38 8.31 -14.96
N HIS A 57 -4.83 8.28 -13.71
CA HIS A 57 -3.98 8.05 -12.54
C HIS A 57 -3.45 6.61 -12.52
N TRP A 58 -4.30 5.62 -12.80
CA TRP A 58 -3.92 4.22 -12.90
C TRP A 58 -2.84 4.00 -13.96
N ARG A 59 -3.03 4.54 -15.17
CA ARG A 59 -2.07 4.42 -16.27
C ARG A 59 -0.72 5.08 -15.94
N MET A 60 -0.75 6.17 -15.17
CA MET A 60 0.46 6.85 -14.71
C MET A 60 1.22 5.99 -13.68
N LEU A 61 0.51 5.32 -12.78
CA LEU A 61 1.10 4.61 -11.64
C LEU A 61 1.49 3.17 -11.92
N THR A 62 0.82 2.49 -12.86
CA THR A 62 1.09 1.09 -13.19
C THR A 62 2.58 0.78 -13.48
N PRO A 63 3.35 1.64 -14.19
CA PRO A 63 4.77 1.42 -14.39
C PRO A 63 5.61 1.32 -13.11
N ALA A 64 5.16 1.91 -11.99
CA ALA A 64 5.85 1.85 -10.68
C ALA A 64 5.95 0.42 -10.12
N PHE A 65 5.06 -0.47 -10.56
CA PHE A 65 4.97 -1.86 -10.10
C PHE A 65 5.55 -2.86 -11.10
N HIS A 66 6.37 -2.37 -12.05
CA HIS A 66 7.11 -3.24 -12.95
C HIS A 66 8.16 -4.05 -12.20
N TYR A 67 8.36 -5.31 -12.56
CA TYR A 67 9.23 -6.24 -11.83
C TYR A 67 10.67 -5.72 -11.65
N ASP A 68 11.20 -4.96 -12.62
CA ASP A 68 12.55 -4.36 -12.53
C ASP A 68 12.68 -3.31 -11.41
N ILE A 69 11.57 -2.66 -11.02
CA ILE A 69 11.52 -1.77 -9.84
C ILE A 69 11.38 -2.60 -8.57
N LEU A 70 10.60 -3.70 -8.64
CA LEU A 70 10.29 -4.51 -7.48
C LEU A 70 11.46 -5.38 -6.98
N LYS A 71 12.34 -5.82 -7.87
CA LYS A 71 13.53 -6.63 -7.53
C LYS A 71 14.34 -6.06 -6.35
N PRO A 72 14.80 -4.80 -6.37
CA PRO A 72 15.53 -4.23 -5.24
C PRO A 72 14.72 -4.13 -3.93
N TYR A 73 13.38 -4.10 -3.98
CA TYR A 73 12.56 -4.11 -2.76
C TYR A 73 12.67 -5.44 -1.98
N VAL A 74 13.03 -6.55 -2.63
CA VAL A 74 13.21 -7.84 -1.95
C VAL A 74 14.30 -7.75 -0.88
N GLY A 75 15.42 -7.10 -1.18
CA GLY A 75 16.49 -6.85 -0.20
C GLY A 75 16.01 -5.99 0.97
N LEU A 76 15.29 -4.91 0.67
CA LEU A 76 14.74 -4.01 1.70
C LEU A 76 13.70 -4.71 2.59
N MET A 77 12.89 -5.60 2.02
CA MET A 77 11.94 -6.43 2.76
C MET A 77 12.69 -7.40 3.68
N ALA A 78 13.75 -8.05 3.20
CA ALA A 78 14.59 -8.94 4.01
C ALA A 78 15.24 -8.18 5.19
N ASP A 79 15.81 -7.00 4.94
CA ASP A 79 16.41 -6.16 5.99
C ASP A 79 15.38 -5.76 7.05
N SER A 80 14.16 -5.38 6.62
CA SER A 80 13.07 -5.01 7.52
C SER A 80 12.60 -6.19 8.38
N VAL A 81 12.50 -7.37 7.77
CA VAL A 81 12.16 -8.61 8.48
C VAL A 81 13.27 -8.98 9.48
N GLN A 82 14.54 -8.80 9.13
CA GLN A 82 15.65 -9.07 10.05
C GLN A 82 15.61 -8.16 11.29
N VAL A 83 15.27 -6.88 11.12
CA VAL A 83 15.05 -5.95 12.24
C VAL A 83 13.86 -6.41 13.11
N MET A 84 12.76 -6.83 12.49
CA MET A 84 11.60 -7.37 13.21
C MET A 84 11.96 -8.64 14.00
N LEU A 85 12.66 -9.60 13.38
CA LEU A 85 13.08 -10.85 14.01
C LEU A 85 14.07 -10.61 15.16
N SER A 86 15.04 -9.71 14.99
CA SER A 86 15.99 -9.37 16.07
C SER A 86 15.28 -8.75 17.28
N THR A 87 14.29 -7.90 17.04
CA THR A 87 13.45 -7.32 18.11
C THR A 87 12.67 -8.43 18.80
N TRP A 88 11.98 -9.28 18.04
CA TRP A 88 11.26 -10.43 18.59
C TRP A 88 12.18 -11.30 19.44
N HIS A 89 13.33 -11.75 18.92
CA HIS A 89 14.29 -12.59 19.66
C HIS A 89 14.74 -11.97 21.00
N SER A 90 14.89 -10.65 21.07
CA SER A 90 15.24 -9.95 22.31
C SER A 90 14.08 -9.93 23.32
N GLU A 91 12.84 -9.90 22.83
CA GLU A 91 11.62 -9.88 23.65
C GLU A 91 11.18 -11.28 24.10
N TRP A 92 11.49 -12.36 23.36
CA TRP A 92 11.16 -13.75 23.73
C TRP A 92 11.74 -14.22 25.08
N GLY A 93 12.74 -13.51 25.62
CA GLY A 93 13.25 -13.74 26.98
C GLY A 93 12.34 -13.21 28.11
N TYR A 94 11.41 -12.32 27.80
CA TYR A 94 10.39 -11.77 28.71
C TYR A 94 9.02 -12.27 28.23
N CYS A 95 8.49 -13.30 28.88
CA CYS A 95 7.21 -13.91 28.54
C CYS A 95 6.04 -12.93 28.74
N GLU A 96 5.73 -12.14 27.72
CA GLU A 96 4.45 -11.43 27.57
C GLU A 96 3.95 -11.60 26.13
N CYS A 97 3.58 -12.84 25.81
CA CYS A 97 2.94 -13.21 24.56
C CYS A 97 1.50 -12.68 24.56
N LEU A 98 1.29 -11.39 24.21
CA LEU A 98 0.04 -10.89 23.59
C LEU A 98 0.01 -9.39 23.16
N CYS A 99 1.14 -8.68 23.01
CA CYS A 99 1.08 -7.22 22.72
C CYS A 99 1.22 -6.81 21.24
N LEU A 100 1.20 -7.74 20.27
CA LEU A 100 1.32 -7.42 18.84
C LEU A 100 0.09 -6.68 18.26
N GLY A 101 -1.04 -6.63 18.97
CA GLY A 101 -2.29 -6.04 18.47
C GLY A 101 -2.48 -4.54 18.72
N THR A 102 -1.73 -3.91 19.63
CA THR A 102 -2.08 -2.57 20.15
C THR A 102 -1.28 -1.42 19.59
N ARG A 103 -0.22 -1.67 18.79
CA ARG A 103 0.58 -0.60 18.15
C ARG A 103 0.10 -0.22 16.74
N SER A 104 -0.75 -1.04 16.11
CA SER A 104 -1.23 -0.84 14.73
C SER A 104 -2.23 0.32 14.59
N ILE A 105 -3.05 0.57 15.60
CA ILE A 105 -4.13 1.58 15.53
C ILE A 105 -3.58 3.01 15.69
N GLN A 106 -2.48 3.21 16.43
CA GLN A 106 -1.86 4.53 16.61
C GLN A 106 -1.26 5.08 15.30
N LEU A 107 -0.94 4.21 14.33
CA LEU A 107 -0.31 4.58 13.05
C LEU A 107 -1.29 5.15 12.02
N CYS A 108 -2.54 4.68 12.02
CA CYS A 108 -3.57 5.19 11.10
C CYS A 108 -3.81 6.70 11.29
N LEU A 109 -3.97 7.17 12.53
CA LEU A 109 -4.08 8.63 12.77
C LEU A 109 -2.79 9.40 12.44
N GLY A 110 -1.66 8.71 12.31
CA GLY A 110 -0.38 9.27 11.89
C GLY A 110 -0.23 9.46 10.38
N THR A 111 -0.97 8.75 9.52
CA THR A 111 -0.73 8.70 8.06
C THR A 111 -0.68 10.09 7.42
N LEU A 112 -1.61 10.99 7.80
CA LEU A 112 -1.63 12.39 7.34
C LEU A 112 -0.36 13.17 7.74
N PHE A 113 0.21 12.93 8.91
CA PHE A 113 1.45 13.58 9.37
C PHE A 113 2.69 12.97 8.70
N TRP A 114 2.66 11.67 8.42
CA TRP A 114 3.76 10.95 7.79
C TRP A 114 3.90 11.26 6.30
N THR A 115 2.80 11.37 5.56
CA THR A 115 2.81 11.66 4.12
C THR A 115 3.46 12.99 3.78
N ASP A 116 3.10 14.05 4.52
CA ASP A 116 3.72 15.37 4.34
C ASP A 116 5.24 15.34 4.59
N ARG A 117 5.68 14.55 5.57
CA ARG A 117 7.10 14.36 5.87
C ARG A 117 7.81 13.62 4.74
N VAL A 118 7.24 12.53 4.24
CA VAL A 118 7.81 11.72 3.15
C VAL A 118 7.96 12.56 1.88
N ILE A 119 6.91 13.29 1.48
CA ILE A 119 6.95 14.17 0.29
C ILE A 119 8.02 15.26 0.46
N LYS A 120 8.08 15.93 1.62
CA LYS A 120 9.08 16.97 1.89
C LYS A 120 10.51 16.43 1.85
N LEU A 121 10.77 15.29 2.48
CA LEU A 121 12.09 14.67 2.51
C LEU A 121 12.54 14.25 1.11
N ARG A 122 11.64 13.69 0.29
CA ARG A 122 11.97 13.33 -1.09
C ARG A 122 12.25 14.56 -1.95
N LYS A 123 11.43 15.61 -1.85
CA LYS A 123 11.65 16.88 -2.56
C LYS A 123 12.99 17.51 -2.18
N ALA A 124 13.36 17.51 -0.89
CA ALA A 124 14.66 18.01 -0.43
C ALA A 124 15.83 17.18 -0.99
N ARG A 125 15.74 15.84 -0.96
CA ARG A 125 16.77 14.96 -1.51
C ARG A 125 16.95 15.16 -3.02
N LEU A 126 15.86 15.37 -3.77
CA LEU A 126 15.93 15.67 -5.21
C LEU A 126 16.65 17.00 -5.50
N GLN A 127 16.52 17.99 -4.62
CA GLN A 127 17.27 19.25 -4.72
C GLN A 127 18.76 19.04 -4.46
N GLU A 128 19.12 18.20 -3.49
CA GLU A 128 20.52 17.84 -3.18
C GLU A 128 21.18 16.96 -4.27
N GLU A 129 20.44 16.02 -4.84
CA GLU A 129 20.89 15.15 -5.95
C GLU A 129 21.06 15.94 -7.27
N GLY A 130 20.62 17.19 -7.30
CA GLY A 130 20.99 18.19 -8.30
C GLY A 130 20.30 18.06 -9.65
N ASN A 131 19.39 17.11 -9.90
CA ASN A 131 18.53 17.18 -11.08
C ASN A 131 17.33 16.20 -11.07
N LEU A 132 16.11 16.73 -11.24
CA LEU A 132 14.95 15.95 -11.68
C LEU A 132 15.23 15.29 -13.04
N GLU A 133 15.95 15.91 -13.97
CA GLU A 133 16.24 15.27 -15.27
C GLU A 133 17.12 14.02 -15.15
N LYS A 134 18.04 13.99 -14.19
CA LYS A 134 18.89 12.82 -13.93
C LYS A 134 18.06 11.65 -13.41
N VAL A 135 17.11 11.92 -12.52
CA VAL A 135 16.18 10.90 -12.03
C VAL A 135 15.22 10.48 -13.16
N GLY A 136 14.72 11.42 -13.95
CA GLY A 136 13.83 11.17 -15.11
C GLY A 136 14.49 10.38 -16.24
N SER A 137 15.83 10.41 -16.33
CA SER A 137 16.59 9.56 -17.26
C SER A 137 16.72 8.10 -16.82
N LYS A 138 16.30 7.76 -15.59
CA LYS A 138 16.23 6.35 -15.18
C LYS A 138 15.20 5.64 -16.04
N ARG A 139 15.55 4.44 -16.50
CA ARG A 139 14.64 3.57 -17.28
C ARG A 139 13.35 3.25 -16.52
N HIS A 140 13.44 3.18 -15.19
CA HIS A 140 12.32 2.94 -14.30
C HIS A 140 12.39 3.89 -13.10
N LEU A 141 11.26 4.52 -12.79
CA LEU A 141 11.10 5.47 -11.70
C LEU A 141 10.38 4.79 -10.53
N ASP A 142 10.73 5.18 -9.30
CA ASP A 142 9.98 4.76 -8.13
C ASP A 142 8.60 5.44 -8.07
N PHE A 143 7.69 4.89 -7.26
CA PHE A 143 6.31 5.36 -7.15
C PHE A 143 6.21 6.87 -6.86
N LEU A 144 6.99 7.37 -5.89
CA LEU A 144 6.91 8.77 -5.48
C LEU A 144 7.54 9.70 -6.52
N ASP A 145 8.61 9.26 -7.18
CA ASP A 145 9.24 9.99 -8.28
C ASP A 145 8.25 10.16 -9.43
N ILE A 146 7.53 9.11 -9.85
CA ILE A 146 6.51 9.18 -10.90
C ILE A 146 5.48 10.27 -10.60
N LEU A 147 4.98 10.31 -9.36
CA LEU A 147 4.01 11.31 -8.94
C LEU A 147 4.59 12.73 -8.92
N LEU A 148 5.86 12.89 -8.52
CA LEU A 148 6.56 14.17 -8.53
C LEU A 148 6.83 14.67 -9.96
N PHE A 149 7.20 13.79 -10.90
CA PHE A 149 7.32 14.14 -12.32
C PHE A 149 5.99 14.54 -12.93
N ALA A 150 4.93 13.77 -12.66
CA ALA A 150 3.61 14.08 -13.16
C ALA A 150 3.10 15.45 -12.68
N GLN A 151 3.46 15.84 -11.46
CA GLN A 151 3.19 17.18 -10.93
C GLN A 151 3.94 18.28 -11.70
N VAL A 152 5.20 18.05 -12.07
CA VAL A 152 6.03 19.03 -12.82
C VAL A 152 5.60 19.13 -14.28
N GLU A 153 5.32 18.00 -14.94
CA GLU A 153 4.98 17.97 -16.37
C GLU A 153 3.56 18.49 -16.66
N LYS A 154 2.62 18.29 -15.73
CA LYS A 154 1.20 18.55 -15.96
C LYS A 154 0.64 19.66 -15.08
N GLU A 155 1.41 20.74 -14.87
CA GLU A 155 1.21 21.87 -13.92
C GLU A 155 -0.25 22.27 -13.56
N THR A 156 -1.23 22.03 -14.41
CA THR A 156 -2.67 22.34 -14.19
C THR A 156 -3.60 21.16 -13.88
N SER A 157 -3.21 19.90 -14.11
CA SER A 157 -4.10 18.72 -13.96
C SER A 157 -3.79 17.78 -12.80
N PHE A 158 -2.62 17.90 -12.16
CA PHE A 158 -2.23 17.07 -11.01
C PHE A 158 -1.78 17.95 -9.84
N SER A 159 -2.71 18.26 -8.93
CA SER A 159 -2.49 19.22 -7.86
C SER A 159 -1.70 18.64 -6.69
N ASN A 160 -1.21 19.50 -5.79
CA ASN A 160 -0.64 19.04 -4.51
C ASN A 160 -1.62 18.22 -3.67
N LYS A 161 -2.93 18.46 -3.82
CA LYS A 161 -3.97 17.68 -3.13
C LYS A 161 -4.08 16.28 -3.73
N ASP A 162 -4.01 16.16 -5.05
CA ASP A 162 -4.05 14.86 -5.75
C ASP A 162 -2.79 14.06 -5.44
N LEU A 163 -1.61 14.70 -5.48
CA LEU A 163 -0.35 14.08 -5.03
C LEU A 163 -0.46 13.52 -3.62
N ARG A 164 -0.95 14.33 -2.66
CA ARG A 164 -1.10 13.89 -1.27
C ARG A 164 -2.09 12.73 -1.18
N ALA A 165 -3.23 12.83 -1.85
CA ALA A 165 -4.26 11.80 -1.81
C ALA A 165 -3.78 10.46 -2.39
N GLU A 166 -3.00 10.49 -3.48
CA GLU A 166 -2.38 9.28 -4.02
C GLU A 166 -1.37 8.69 -3.04
N VAL A 167 -0.48 9.50 -2.46
CA VAL A 167 0.49 8.97 -1.48
C VAL A 167 -0.21 8.40 -0.24
N ASP A 168 -1.22 9.09 0.29
CA ASP A 168 -2.00 8.61 1.44
C ASP A 168 -2.70 7.28 1.12
N THR A 169 -3.30 7.17 -0.07
CA THR A 169 -3.97 5.96 -0.53
C THR A 169 -2.99 4.78 -0.57
N PHE A 170 -1.84 4.93 -1.22
CA PHE A 170 -0.87 3.83 -1.36
C PHE A 170 -0.19 3.45 -0.04
N MET A 171 0.09 4.41 0.83
CA MET A 171 0.65 4.14 2.16
C MET A 171 -0.31 3.34 3.03
N PHE A 172 -1.60 3.64 2.95
CA PHE A 172 -2.65 2.89 3.65
C PHE A 172 -2.86 1.49 3.06
N GLU A 173 -3.14 1.43 1.75
CA GLU A 173 -3.49 0.18 1.08
C GLU A 173 -2.36 -0.85 1.08
N GLY A 174 -1.12 -0.40 0.87
CA GLY A 174 0.03 -1.28 0.77
C GLY A 174 0.44 -1.93 2.10
N HIS A 175 0.26 -1.23 3.22
CA HIS A 175 0.71 -1.69 4.52
C HIS A 175 -0.33 -2.57 5.23
N ASP A 176 -1.57 -2.08 5.38
CA ASP A 176 -2.53 -2.75 6.27
C ASP A 176 -3.02 -4.09 5.71
N THR A 177 -3.16 -4.17 4.38
CA THR A 177 -3.58 -5.41 3.71
C THR A 177 -2.50 -6.50 3.82
N THR A 178 -1.24 -6.14 3.61
CA THR A 178 -0.11 -7.08 3.69
C THR A 178 0.17 -7.50 5.12
N ALA A 179 0.11 -6.58 6.09
CA ALA A 179 0.26 -6.89 7.51
C ALA A 179 -0.81 -7.88 8.01
N SER A 180 -2.07 -7.67 7.62
CA SER A 180 -3.17 -8.60 7.91
C SER A 180 -2.92 -9.96 7.26
N GLY A 181 -2.56 -9.98 5.97
CA GLY A 181 -2.26 -11.22 5.23
C GLY A 181 -1.13 -12.03 5.88
N ILE A 182 -0.01 -11.40 6.22
CA ILE A 182 1.13 -12.04 6.89
C ILE A 182 0.71 -12.58 8.26
N SER A 183 -0.06 -11.83 9.04
CA SER A 183 -0.54 -12.26 10.36
C SER A 183 -1.40 -13.51 10.27
N TRP A 184 -2.32 -13.55 9.30
CA TRP A 184 -3.16 -14.72 9.04
C TRP A 184 -2.36 -15.92 8.52
N ILE A 185 -1.36 -15.70 7.66
CA ILE A 185 -0.45 -16.76 7.22
C ILE A 185 0.30 -17.36 8.41
N LEU A 186 0.91 -16.52 9.26
CA LEU A 186 1.64 -16.99 10.45
C LEU A 186 0.72 -17.76 11.42
N TYR A 187 -0.51 -17.27 11.63
CA TYR A 187 -1.52 -17.96 12.42
C TYR A 187 -1.91 -19.32 11.83
N ALA A 188 -2.14 -19.37 10.52
CA ALA A 188 -2.49 -20.61 9.81
C ALA A 188 -1.34 -21.64 9.90
N LEU A 189 -0.08 -21.21 9.74
CA LEU A 189 1.09 -22.07 9.88
C LEU A 189 1.26 -22.56 11.32
N ALA A 190 1.04 -21.71 12.32
CA ALA A 190 1.13 -22.09 13.74
C ALA A 190 0.07 -23.13 14.15
N THR A 191 -1.10 -23.11 13.49
CA THR A 191 -2.20 -24.05 13.76
C THR A 191 -2.13 -25.33 12.91
N HIS A 192 -1.30 -25.36 11.86
CA HIS A 192 -1.14 -26.49 10.94
C HIS A 192 0.33 -26.82 10.70
N THR A 193 0.94 -27.52 11.67
CA THR A 193 2.38 -27.81 11.69
C THR A 193 2.87 -28.63 10.50
N GLU A 194 2.04 -29.50 9.92
CA GLU A 194 2.38 -30.24 8.69
C GLU A 194 2.68 -29.29 7.52
N HIS A 195 1.86 -28.27 7.32
CA HIS A 195 2.05 -27.28 6.26
C HIS A 195 3.21 -26.35 6.57
N GLN A 196 3.39 -25.98 7.84
CA GLN A 196 4.55 -25.22 8.29
C GLN A 196 5.86 -25.92 7.96
N GLN A 197 5.96 -27.23 8.25
CA GLN A 197 7.17 -28.00 7.97
C GLN A 197 7.46 -28.06 6.46
N LYS A 198 6.45 -28.32 5.62
CA LYS A 198 6.60 -28.32 4.16
C LYS A 198 7.12 -26.99 3.62
N CYS A 199 6.57 -25.87 4.08
CA CYS A 199 7.05 -24.54 3.68
C CYS A 199 8.49 -24.28 4.15
N GLN A 200 8.87 -24.73 5.35
CA GLN A 200 10.24 -24.60 5.85
C GLN A 200 11.24 -25.41 5.01
N GLU A 201 10.90 -26.65 4.67
CA GLU A 201 11.73 -27.52 3.83
C GLU A 201 11.93 -26.92 2.43
N GLU A 202 10.87 -26.38 1.83
CA GLU A 202 10.93 -25.68 0.54
C GLU A 202 11.87 -24.46 0.61
N ILE A 203 11.66 -23.57 1.58
CA ILE A 203 12.47 -22.35 1.75
C ILE A 203 13.93 -22.71 1.99
N GLN A 204 14.21 -23.72 2.84
CA GLN A 204 15.57 -24.17 3.12
C GLN A 204 16.24 -24.77 1.88
N SER A 205 15.49 -25.49 1.04
CA SER A 205 16.00 -26.02 -0.23
C SER A 205 16.36 -24.92 -1.24
N LEU A 206 15.61 -23.81 -1.24
CA LEU A 206 15.84 -22.67 -2.12
C LEU A 206 16.98 -21.78 -1.64
N LEU A 207 17.11 -21.59 -0.32
CA LEU A 207 18.17 -20.77 0.27
C LEU A 207 19.53 -21.49 0.32
N GLY A 208 19.54 -22.81 0.45
CA GLY A 208 20.78 -23.58 0.62
C GLY A 208 21.58 -23.10 1.82
N ASP A 209 22.87 -22.83 1.62
CA ASP A 209 23.77 -22.23 2.64
C ASP A 209 23.70 -20.68 2.68
N GLY A 210 22.88 -20.06 1.83
CA GLY A 210 22.76 -18.61 1.69
C GLY A 210 21.77 -17.99 2.67
N ALA A 211 22.01 -16.73 3.06
CA ALA A 211 21.13 -15.96 3.94
C ALA A 211 20.07 -15.12 3.20
N SER A 212 20.07 -15.11 1.86
CA SER A 212 19.19 -14.26 1.05
C SER A 212 18.81 -14.91 -0.28
N ILE A 213 17.56 -14.74 -0.69
CA ILE A 213 17.07 -15.15 -2.00
C ILE A 213 17.68 -14.22 -3.07
N THR A 214 18.52 -14.76 -3.95
CA THR A 214 19.05 -14.05 -5.12
C THR A 214 18.16 -14.31 -6.33
N TRP A 215 17.67 -13.25 -6.98
CA TRP A 215 16.88 -13.30 -8.21
C TRP A 215 17.73 -13.22 -9.47
#